data_AF-A0AAD4Y491-F1
#
_entry.id   AF-A0AAD4Y491-F1
#
_cell.length_a   1.000
_cell.length_b   1.000
_cell.length_c   1.000
_cell.angle_alpha   90.00
_cell.angle_beta   90.00
_cell.angle_gamma   90.00
#
_symmetry.space_group_name_H-M   'P 1'
#
loop_
_entity.id
_entity.type
_entity.pdbx_description
1 polymer ?
#
loop_
_entity_poly.entity_id
_entity_poly.type
_entity_poly.pdbx_seq_one_letter_code
_entity_poly.pdbx_strand_id
1 'polypeptide(L)'
;MQVPAEVSATAGEAAVLPCTFTHPHRHYDGPLTAIWRAGEPFAGPQVFRCAAARGSELCQTALSLHGRFRLLGNPRRNDLSLRIERLALADDGRYFCRVEFAGDVHDRYESRQGVRLRVTAGPSDIKPGVWKELQITCLQGPSEWARVGPKGSYIYTELERGSSAYTLSHGDPTKDTCA
;
A
#
# COMPACT_ATOMS: atom_id res chain seq x y z
N MET A 1 -6.50 -1.06 -17.70
CA MET A 1 -6.10 -1.65 -16.41
C MET A 1 -7.12 -1.23 -15.38
N GLN A 2 -7.52 -2.18 -14.56
CA GLN A 2 -8.52 -2.04 -13.52
C GLN A 2 -7.78 -2.25 -12.20
N VAL A 3 -7.75 -1.18 -11.40
CA VAL A 3 -7.06 -1.11 -10.12
C VAL A 3 -7.97 -0.39 -9.12
N PRO A 4 -7.98 -0.78 -7.83
CA PRO A 4 -8.64 0.01 -6.80
C PRO A 4 -7.90 1.33 -6.57
N ALA A 5 -8.60 2.32 -6.04
CA ALA A 5 -7.98 3.61 -5.69
C ALA A 5 -6.96 3.46 -4.56
N GLU A 6 -7.24 2.58 -3.59
CA GLU A 6 -6.48 2.43 -2.37
C GLU A 6 -6.55 1.01 -1.79
N VAL A 7 -5.48 0.59 -1.12
CA VAL A 7 -5.38 -0.61 -0.28
C VAL A 7 -4.74 -0.18 1.04
N SER A 8 -5.32 -0.61 2.16
CA SER A 8 -4.77 -0.37 3.50
C SER A 8 -4.26 -1.67 4.10
N ALA A 9 -3.12 -1.62 4.77
CA ALA A 9 -2.53 -2.75 5.47
C ALA A 9 -1.67 -2.27 6.64
N THR A 10 -1.34 -3.18 7.54
CA THR A 10 -0.53 -2.87 8.72
C THR A 10 0.95 -3.21 8.46
N ALA A 11 1.86 -2.43 9.03
CA ALA A 11 3.28 -2.76 9.04
C ALA A 11 3.53 -4.13 9.68
N GLY A 12 4.47 -4.89 9.11
CA GLY A 12 4.75 -6.28 9.44
C GLY A 12 3.88 -7.30 8.70
N GLU A 13 2.67 -6.92 8.28
CA GLU A 13 1.77 -7.78 7.52
C GLU A 13 2.12 -7.82 6.03
N ALA A 14 1.35 -8.57 5.26
CA ALA A 14 1.43 -8.56 3.80
C ALA A 14 0.23 -7.82 3.21
N ALA A 15 0.47 -7.08 2.13
CA ALA A 15 -0.58 -6.46 1.32
C ALA A 15 -0.63 -7.12 -0.06
N VAL A 16 -1.82 -7.12 -0.65
CA VAL A 16 -2.03 -7.46 -2.06
C VAL A 16 -2.47 -6.21 -2.78
N LEU A 17 -1.76 -5.85 -3.85
CA LEU A 17 -2.12 -4.78 -4.78
C LEU A 17 -2.84 -5.41 -5.98
N PRO A 18 -4.17 -5.29 -6.09
CA PRO A 18 -4.91 -5.87 -7.19
C PRO A 18 -4.64 -5.09 -8.48
N CYS A 19 -4.41 -5.80 -9.58
CA CYS A 19 -4.37 -5.19 -10.90
C CYS A 19 -4.76 -6.21 -11.96
N THR A 20 -5.84 -5.92 -12.68
CA THR A 20 -6.22 -6.69 -13.86
C THR A 20 -6.17 -5.80 -15.09
N PHE A 21 -6.11 -6.41 -16.27
CA PHE A 21 -6.17 -5.67 -17.53
C PHE A 21 -7.08 -6.36 -18.55
N THR A 22 -7.49 -5.62 -19.56
CA THR A 22 -8.17 -6.18 -20.73
C THR A 22 -7.13 -6.32 -21.82
N HIS A 23 -6.97 -7.54 -22.34
CA HIS A 23 -5.97 -7.80 -23.37
C HIS A 23 -6.35 -7.09 -24.68
N PRO A 24 -5.45 -6.31 -25.31
CA PRO A 24 -5.77 -5.59 -26.56
C PRO A 24 -6.01 -6.55 -27.73
N HIS A 25 -5.24 -7.64 -27.78
CA HIS A 25 -5.32 -8.66 -28.81
C HIS A 25 -6.09 -9.90 -28.33
N ARG A 26 -7.03 -10.42 -29.11
CA ARG A 26 -7.67 -11.70 -28.77
C ARG A 26 -6.67 -12.85 -28.98
N HIS A 27 -6.62 -13.80 -28.04
CA HIS A 27 -5.81 -15.02 -28.12
C HIS A 27 -4.28 -14.82 -28.25
N TYR A 28 -3.73 -13.74 -27.69
CA TYR A 28 -2.29 -13.54 -27.68
C TYR A 28 -1.57 -14.58 -26.82
N ASP A 29 -0.70 -15.34 -27.45
CA ASP A 29 0.11 -16.38 -26.82
C ASP A 29 1.60 -15.98 -26.69
N GLY A 30 2.02 -14.87 -27.29
CA GLY A 30 3.41 -14.43 -27.35
C GLY A 30 4.00 -14.08 -25.98
N PRO A 31 5.32 -13.85 -25.87
CA PRO A 31 5.95 -13.48 -24.60
C PRO A 31 5.37 -12.17 -24.03
N LEU A 32 5.34 -12.05 -22.71
CA LEU A 32 4.93 -10.82 -22.03
C LEU A 32 5.79 -10.57 -20.80
N THR A 33 5.87 -9.31 -20.38
CA THR A 33 6.54 -8.87 -19.15
C THR A 33 5.54 -8.16 -18.26
N ALA A 34 5.46 -8.56 -16.99
CA ALA A 34 4.72 -7.86 -15.95
C ALA A 34 5.69 -7.06 -15.09
N ILE A 35 5.36 -5.79 -14.83
CA ILE A 35 6.20 -4.85 -14.10
C ILE A 35 5.34 -4.12 -13.08
N TRP A 36 5.88 -3.87 -11.89
CA TRP A 36 5.34 -2.89 -10.96
C TRP A 36 6.37 -1.81 -10.65
N ARG A 37 5.90 -0.56 -10.61
CA ARG A 37 6.67 0.63 -10.26
C ARG A 37 6.13 1.28 -9.00
N ALA A 38 6.99 1.97 -8.27
CA ALA A 38 6.61 2.79 -7.12
C ALA A 38 6.78 4.29 -7.40
N GLY A 39 6.00 5.12 -6.73
CA GLY A 39 6.13 6.58 -6.73
C GLY A 39 5.45 7.26 -7.92
N GLU A 40 6.05 7.15 -9.10
CA GLU A 40 5.63 7.88 -10.30
C GLU A 40 5.18 6.95 -11.44
N PRO A 41 4.15 7.33 -12.21
CA PRO A 41 3.77 6.60 -13.40
C PRO A 41 4.85 6.74 -14.48
N PHE A 42 5.11 5.66 -15.19
CA PHE A 42 6.03 5.46 -16.32
C PHE A 42 7.52 5.65 -16.00
N ALA A 43 7.86 6.59 -15.12
CA ALA A 43 9.22 6.98 -14.75
C ALA A 43 9.68 6.41 -13.39
N GLY A 44 8.75 5.99 -12.54
CA GLY A 44 9.08 5.49 -11.20
C GLY A 44 9.94 4.23 -11.21
N PRO A 45 10.75 3.97 -10.17
CA PRO A 45 11.60 2.77 -10.08
C PRO A 45 10.77 1.48 -10.14
N GLN A 46 11.30 0.46 -10.82
CA GLN A 46 10.70 -0.87 -10.81
C GLN A 46 10.96 -1.53 -9.45
N VAL A 47 9.92 -2.03 -8.80
CA VAL A 47 10.01 -2.80 -7.55
C VAL A 47 9.83 -4.29 -7.79
N PHE A 48 9.19 -4.65 -8.92
CA PHE A 48 8.98 -6.02 -9.33
C PHE A 48 8.99 -6.12 -10.87
N ARG A 49 9.53 -7.22 -11.37
CA ARG A 49 9.48 -7.59 -12.79
C ARG A 49 9.48 -9.10 -12.94
N CYS A 50 8.62 -9.63 -13.79
CA CYS A 50 8.69 -11.02 -14.26
C CYS A 50 8.39 -11.10 -15.76
N ALA A 51 8.86 -12.17 -16.40
CA ALA A 51 8.59 -12.44 -17.81
C ALA A 51 7.95 -13.82 -17.98
N ALA A 52 6.90 -13.90 -18.79
CA ALA A 52 6.28 -15.16 -19.19
C ALA A 52 6.64 -15.45 -20.65
N ALA A 53 7.22 -16.63 -20.89
CA ALA A 53 7.51 -17.12 -22.23
C ALA A 53 6.20 -17.40 -23.00
N ARG A 54 6.30 -17.57 -24.33
CA ARG A 54 5.15 -17.91 -25.20
C ARG A 54 4.36 -19.09 -24.61
N GLY A 55 3.04 -18.93 -24.48
CA GLY A 55 2.14 -19.97 -23.96
C GLY A 55 2.33 -20.37 -22.49
N SER A 56 3.33 -19.84 -21.80
CA SER A 56 3.61 -20.19 -20.41
C SER A 56 2.64 -19.48 -19.45
N GLU A 57 1.99 -20.26 -18.58
CA GLU A 57 1.24 -19.77 -17.41
C GLU A 57 2.17 -19.31 -16.27
N LEU A 58 3.46 -19.69 -16.32
CA LEU A 58 4.47 -19.30 -15.35
C LEU A 58 5.13 -17.97 -15.76
N CYS A 59 5.26 -17.07 -14.79
CA CYS A 59 6.03 -15.83 -14.93
C CYS A 59 7.33 -15.93 -14.13
N GLN A 60 8.47 -15.93 -14.82
CA GLN A 60 9.79 -16.02 -14.20
C GLN A 60 10.20 -14.66 -13.66
N THR A 61 10.36 -14.56 -12.34
CA THR A 61 10.75 -13.33 -11.65
C THR A 61 12.18 -12.93 -12.03
N ALA A 62 12.33 -11.73 -12.58
CA ALA A 62 13.61 -11.10 -12.90
C ALA A 62 14.03 -10.05 -11.85
N LEU A 63 13.05 -9.43 -11.17
CA LEU A 63 13.27 -8.45 -10.11
C LEU A 63 12.23 -8.61 -9.01
N SER A 64 12.70 -8.64 -7.76
CA SER A 64 11.88 -8.45 -6.57
C SER A 64 12.69 -7.64 -5.56
N LEU A 65 12.34 -6.36 -5.40
CA LEU A 65 13.04 -5.47 -4.48
C LEU A 65 13.03 -6.04 -3.05
N HIS A 66 14.23 -6.15 -2.45
CA HIS A 66 14.45 -6.79 -1.13
C HIS A 66 13.88 -8.22 -0.97
N GLY A 67 13.56 -8.91 -2.07
CA GLY A 67 12.96 -10.26 -2.03
C GLY A 67 11.54 -10.34 -1.43
N ARG A 68 10.84 -9.20 -1.30
CA ARG A 68 9.52 -9.12 -0.65
C ARG A 68 8.34 -9.04 -1.61
N PHE A 69 8.57 -8.82 -2.91
CA PHE A 69 7.51 -8.67 -3.91
C PHE A 69 7.31 -9.98 -4.67
N ARG A 70 6.08 -10.45 -4.76
CA ARG A 70 5.72 -11.71 -5.41
C ARG A 70 4.49 -11.51 -6.27
N LEU A 71 4.53 -12.04 -7.49
CA LEU A 71 3.33 -12.10 -8.32
C LEU A 71 2.35 -13.10 -7.70
N LEU A 72 1.13 -12.64 -7.44
CA LEU A 72 0.03 -13.48 -6.98
C LEU A 72 -0.89 -13.88 -8.14
N GLY A 73 -1.11 -12.95 -9.08
CA GLY A 73 -1.93 -13.17 -10.26
C GLY A 73 -1.25 -14.00 -11.35
N ASN A 74 -1.99 -14.28 -12.42
CA ASN A 74 -1.45 -14.85 -13.65
C ASN A 74 -1.58 -13.86 -14.82
N PRO A 75 -0.47 -13.37 -15.39
CA PRO A 75 -0.51 -12.44 -16.52
C PRO A 75 -1.21 -13.01 -17.76
N ARG A 76 -1.21 -14.33 -17.98
CA ARG A 76 -1.97 -14.99 -19.06
C ARG A 76 -3.47 -14.94 -18.86
N ARG A 77 -3.90 -14.83 -17.59
CA ARG A 77 -5.30 -14.64 -17.19
C ARG A 77 -5.62 -13.16 -16.94
N ASN A 78 -4.76 -12.29 -17.46
CA ASN A 78 -4.84 -10.84 -17.35
C ASN A 78 -4.81 -10.30 -15.92
N ASP A 79 -4.16 -11.03 -15.01
CA ASP A 79 -4.05 -10.66 -13.60
C ASP A 79 -2.58 -10.44 -13.23
N LEU A 80 -2.26 -9.20 -12.85
CA LEU A 80 -0.94 -8.75 -12.43
C LEU A 80 -0.88 -8.50 -10.92
N SER A 81 -1.86 -8.99 -10.15
CA SER A 81 -1.95 -8.75 -8.72
C SER A 81 -0.65 -9.12 -8.02
N LEU A 82 -0.15 -8.20 -7.20
CA LEU A 82 1.17 -8.29 -6.58
C LEU A 82 1.02 -8.36 -5.06
N ARG A 83 1.70 -9.33 -4.45
CA ARG A 83 1.81 -9.44 -3.01
C ARG A 83 3.12 -8.84 -2.53
N ILE A 84 3.04 -8.02 -1.49
CA ILE A 84 4.18 -7.42 -0.79
C ILE A 84 4.23 -8.02 0.60
N GLU A 85 5.29 -8.74 0.92
CA GLU A 85 5.50 -9.36 2.23
C GLU A 85 6.19 -8.38 3.19
N ARG A 86 5.92 -8.52 4.51
CA ARG A 86 6.62 -7.80 5.59
C ARG A 86 6.66 -6.29 5.34
N LEU A 87 5.49 -5.68 5.23
CA LEU A 87 5.35 -4.25 4.94
C LEU A 87 6.10 -3.40 5.97
N ALA A 88 6.78 -2.38 5.48
CA ALA A 88 7.35 -1.31 6.29
C ALA A 88 6.50 -0.04 6.12
N LEU A 89 6.54 0.85 7.11
CA LEU A 89 5.89 2.16 7.01
C LEU A 89 6.38 2.99 5.81
N ALA A 90 7.62 2.75 5.35
CA ALA A 90 8.18 3.38 4.17
C ALA A 90 7.63 2.81 2.83
N ASP A 91 6.91 1.68 2.86
CA ASP A 91 6.20 1.15 1.70
C ASP A 91 4.89 1.93 1.44
N ASP A 92 4.51 2.89 2.29
CA ASP A 92 3.38 3.80 2.01
C ASP A 92 3.67 4.63 0.76
N GLY A 93 2.76 4.57 -0.21
CA GLY A 93 3.02 5.21 -1.50
C GLY A 93 2.06 4.76 -2.58
N ARG A 94 2.33 5.23 -3.81
CA ARG A 94 1.55 4.86 -4.98
C ARG A 94 2.31 3.86 -5.83
N TYR A 95 1.62 2.84 -6.32
CA TYR A 95 2.18 1.77 -7.10
C TYR A 95 1.45 1.62 -8.43
N PHE A 96 2.20 1.35 -9.50
CA PHE A 96 1.67 1.29 -10.86
C PHE A 96 2.00 -0.06 -11.48
N CYS A 97 0.99 -0.78 -11.93
CA CYS A 97 1.16 -2.02 -12.66
C CYS A 97 1.31 -1.74 -14.15
N ARG A 98 2.16 -2.51 -14.82
CA ARG A 98 2.46 -2.40 -16.24
C ARG A 98 2.58 -3.78 -16.86
N VAL A 99 2.06 -3.92 -18.08
CA VAL A 99 2.28 -5.07 -18.96
C VAL A 99 2.93 -4.62 -20.25
N GLU A 100 3.87 -5.42 -20.73
CA GLU A 100 4.53 -5.23 -22.01
C GLU A 100 4.43 -6.52 -22.81
N PHE A 101 3.94 -6.45 -24.04
CA PHE A 101 3.89 -7.59 -24.95
C PHE A 101 5.10 -7.55 -25.87
N ALA A 102 5.63 -8.72 -26.24
CA ALA A 102 6.71 -8.81 -27.22
C ALA A 102 6.19 -8.52 -28.63
N GLY A 103 6.92 -7.70 -29.39
CA GLY A 103 6.54 -7.27 -30.74
C GLY A 103 6.76 -5.78 -30.89
N ASP A 104 5.70 -5.00 -30.77
CA ASP A 104 5.71 -3.54 -30.92
C ASP A 104 6.08 -2.82 -29.60
N VAL A 105 6.92 -1.77 -29.70
CA VAL A 105 7.22 -0.87 -28.58
C VAL A 105 5.97 -0.18 -28.03
N HIS A 106 4.90 -0.06 -28.85
CA HIS A 106 3.64 0.54 -28.45
C HIS A 106 2.71 -0.38 -27.66
N ASP A 107 2.96 -1.69 -27.62
CA ASP A 107 2.16 -2.66 -26.86
C ASP A 107 2.58 -2.73 -25.39
N ARG A 108 2.62 -1.55 -24.76
CA ARG A 108 3.02 -1.33 -23.37
C ARG A 108 1.94 -0.53 -22.67
N TYR A 109 1.31 -1.12 -21.67
CA TYR A 109 0.19 -0.52 -20.96
C TYR A 109 0.51 -0.42 -19.49
N GLU A 110 0.19 0.71 -18.88
CA GLU A 110 0.40 0.96 -17.46
C GLU A 110 -0.85 1.59 -16.85
N SER A 111 -1.12 1.29 -15.58
CA SER A 111 -2.24 1.87 -14.86
C SER A 111 -2.06 3.38 -14.74
N ARG A 112 -3.05 4.17 -15.14
CA ARG A 112 -2.94 5.65 -15.08
C ARG A 112 -2.96 6.20 -13.67
N GLN A 113 -3.83 5.64 -12.82
CA GLN A 113 -4.05 6.13 -11.46
C GLN A 113 -3.19 5.41 -10.41
N GLY A 114 -2.73 4.19 -10.72
CA GLY A 114 -2.07 3.32 -9.75
C GLY A 114 -2.94 2.98 -8.54
N VAL A 115 -2.38 2.21 -7.62
CA VAL A 115 -2.98 1.87 -6.32
C VAL A 115 -2.25 2.68 -5.24
N ARG A 116 -2.98 3.41 -4.39
CA ARG A 116 -2.40 3.97 -3.16
C ARG A 116 -2.32 2.85 -2.12
N LEU A 117 -1.12 2.50 -1.67
CA LEU A 117 -0.92 1.67 -0.50
C LEU A 117 -0.79 2.57 0.72
N ARG A 118 -1.70 2.42 1.68
CA ARG A 118 -1.58 3.01 3.01
C ARG A 118 -1.04 1.98 3.98
N VAL A 119 0.04 2.33 4.68
CA VAL A 119 0.62 1.46 5.70
C VAL A 119 0.49 2.10 7.07
N THR A 120 -0.30 1.48 7.95
CA THR A 120 -0.46 1.91 9.34
C THR A 120 0.51 1.16 10.26
N ALA A 121 0.89 1.75 11.39
CA ALA A 121 1.78 1.09 12.35
C ALA A 121 1.12 -0.16 12.94
N GLY A 122 1.89 -1.24 13.08
CA GLY A 122 1.41 -2.46 13.74
C GLY A 122 1.54 -2.40 15.26
N PRO A 123 0.82 -3.27 16.00
CA PRO A 123 0.92 -3.35 17.45
C PRO A 123 2.35 -3.59 17.94
N SER A 124 3.19 -4.27 17.16
CA SER A 124 4.59 -4.58 17.47
C SER A 124 5.57 -3.40 17.26
N ASP A 125 5.18 -2.37 16.49
CA ASP A 125 5.98 -1.14 16.36
C ASP A 125 5.75 -0.20 17.55
N ILE A 126 4.69 -0.45 18.33
CA ILE A 126 4.47 0.16 19.64
C ILE A 126 5.31 -0.63 20.63
N LYS A 127 6.56 -0.23 20.84
CA LYS A 127 7.36 -0.76 21.95
C LYS A 127 6.57 -0.53 23.26
N PRO A 128 6.14 -1.57 23.99
CA PRO A 128 5.51 -1.38 25.28
C PRO A 128 6.57 -0.78 26.22
N GLY A 129 6.43 0.50 26.56
CA GLY A 129 7.36 1.20 27.46
C GLY A 129 7.82 2.59 27.02
N VAL A 130 7.43 3.07 25.84
CA VAL A 130 7.61 4.49 25.46
C VAL A 130 6.25 5.18 25.42
N TRP A 131 5.58 5.20 26.57
CA TRP A 131 4.42 6.06 26.77
C TRP A 131 4.93 7.34 27.42
N LYS A 132 4.71 8.50 26.80
CA LYS A 132 4.72 9.76 27.54
C LYS A 132 3.28 10.04 27.93
N GLU A 133 3.02 10.04 29.24
CA GLU A 133 1.85 10.73 29.77
C GLU A 133 2.04 12.22 29.45
N LEU A 134 1.16 12.73 28.61
CA LEU A 134 1.03 14.15 28.35
C LEU A 134 -0.28 14.57 29.00
N GLN A 135 -0.20 15.49 29.97
CA GLN A 135 -1.40 16.19 30.41
C GLN A 135 -1.83 17.10 29.27
N ILE A 136 -2.99 16.82 28.68
CA ILE A 136 -3.63 17.76 27.76
C ILE A 136 -4.34 18.77 28.63
N THR A 137 -3.82 19.99 28.67
CA THR A 137 -4.47 21.11 29.35
C THR A 137 -5.58 21.61 28.44
N CYS A 138 -6.80 21.11 28.63
CA CYS A 138 -7.97 21.69 28.01
C CYS A 138 -8.22 23.07 28.63
N LEU A 139 -8.20 24.13 27.80
CA LEU A 139 -8.46 25.51 28.25
C LEU A 139 -9.88 25.69 28.83
N GLN A 140 -10.77 24.71 28.66
CA GLN A 140 -12.18 24.74 29.08
C GLN A 140 -12.66 23.42 29.71
N GLY A 141 -11.84 22.76 30.55
CA GLY A 141 -12.30 21.57 31.28
C GLY A 141 -11.26 21.00 32.25
N PRO A 142 -11.62 20.05 33.14
CA PRO A 142 -10.65 19.35 33.97
C PRO A 142 -9.64 18.63 33.06
N SER A 143 -8.36 18.63 33.47
CA SER A 143 -7.29 18.00 32.70
C SER A 143 -7.58 16.51 32.49
N GLU A 144 -7.65 16.11 31.22
CA GLU A 144 -7.90 14.72 30.84
C GLU A 144 -6.57 14.06 30.44
N TRP A 145 -6.44 12.77 30.75
CA TRP A 145 -5.24 12.02 30.42
C TRP A 145 -5.37 11.48 29.00
N ALA A 146 -4.38 11.75 28.15
CA ALA A 146 -4.33 11.21 26.80
C ALA A 146 -3.07 10.35 26.62
N ARG A 147 -3.21 9.22 25.90
CA ARG A 147 -2.06 8.39 25.53
C ARG A 147 -1.63 8.73 24.11
N VAL A 148 -0.37 9.12 23.96
CA VAL A 148 0.20 9.57 22.68
C VAL A 148 1.18 8.53 22.15
N GLY A 149 0.94 8.07 20.92
CA GLY A 149 1.88 7.21 20.21
C GLY A 149 3.08 8.00 19.65
N PRO A 150 4.21 7.33 19.32
CA PRO A 150 5.46 7.95 18.87
C PRO A 150 5.39 8.71 17.52
N LYS A 151 4.22 8.73 16.86
CA LYS A 151 3.95 9.49 15.63
C LYS A 151 2.89 10.59 15.78
N GLY A 152 2.51 10.95 17.01
CA GLY A 152 1.47 11.96 17.25
C GLY A 152 0.05 11.46 16.95
N SER A 153 -0.17 10.14 16.86
CA SER A 153 -1.51 9.57 16.82
C SER A 153 -2.06 9.50 18.25
N TYR A 154 -3.17 10.21 18.49
CA TYR A 154 -3.85 10.29 19.78
C TYR A 154 -4.92 9.19 19.88
N ILE A 155 -5.00 8.53 21.03
CA ILE A 155 -6.12 7.65 21.38
C ILE A 155 -6.71 8.19 22.68
N TYR A 156 -7.95 8.66 22.62
CA TYR A 156 -8.74 8.95 23.82
C TYR A 156 -9.35 7.64 24.33
N THR A 157 -9.29 7.42 25.63
CA THR A 157 -9.94 6.27 26.29
C THR A 157 -10.89 6.82 27.33
N GLU A 158 -12.18 6.73 27.02
CA GLU A 158 -13.27 7.13 27.91
C GLU A 158 -13.38 6.13 29.07
N LEU A 159 -13.41 6.63 30.31
CA LEU A 159 -13.68 5.83 31.50
C LEU A 159 -15.21 5.62 31.64
N GLU A 160 -15.60 4.34 31.63
CA GLU A 160 -16.88 3.77 32.08
C GLU A 160 -18.20 4.44 31.64
N ARG A 161 -18.49 4.40 30.33
CA ARG A 161 -19.75 3.88 29.73
C ARG A 161 -19.87 4.32 28.27
N GLY A 162 -19.48 3.43 27.35
CA GLY A 162 -19.84 3.52 25.93
C GLY A 162 -18.71 3.97 25.01
N SER A 163 -17.79 3.06 24.70
CA SER A 163 -16.65 3.32 23.82
C SER A 163 -17.05 3.77 22.41
N SER A 164 -16.55 4.93 21.97
CA SER A 164 -16.47 5.28 20.55
C SER A 164 -15.04 5.75 20.22
N ALA A 165 -14.38 5.04 19.29
CA ALA A 165 -13.02 5.34 18.86
C ALA A 165 -13.06 6.27 17.63
N TYR A 166 -12.51 7.48 17.75
CA TYR A 166 -12.38 8.40 16.62
C TYR A 166 -10.92 8.57 16.23
N THR A 167 -10.65 8.57 14.93
CA THR A 167 -9.33 8.85 14.34
C THR A 167 -9.29 10.33 13.97
N LEU A 168 -8.43 11.14 14.61
CA LEU A 168 -8.19 12.52 14.19
C LEU A 168 -7.34 12.53 12.92
N SER A 169 -7.90 13.09 11.85
CA SER A 169 -7.21 13.34 10.59
C SER A 169 -6.25 14.53 10.74
N HIS A 170 -4.96 14.29 10.51
CA HIS A 170 -3.85 15.26 10.36
C HIS A 170 -4.24 16.75 10.39
N GLY A 171 -4.22 17.34 11.59
CA GLY A 171 -4.30 18.78 11.87
C GLY A 171 -3.20 19.17 12.85
N ASP A 172 -2.71 20.41 12.74
CA ASP A 172 -1.72 21.01 13.63
C ASP A 172 -2.25 21.02 15.09
N PRO A 173 -1.56 20.37 16.06
CA PRO A 173 -2.07 20.16 17.41
C PRO A 173 -2.22 21.44 18.24
N THR A 174 -1.84 22.61 17.71
CA THR A 174 -2.04 23.90 18.36
C THR A 174 -3.39 24.55 18.07
N LYS A 175 -4.21 23.99 17.15
CA LYS A 175 -5.47 24.60 16.70
C LYS A 175 -6.72 23.73 16.80
N ASP A 176 -6.61 22.46 17.15
CA ASP A 176 -7.78 21.60 17.29
C ASP A 176 -8.43 21.78 18.66
N THR A 177 -9.30 22.78 18.74
CA THR A 177 -10.36 22.91 19.74
C THR A 177 -11.17 21.62 19.81
N CYS A 178 -11.24 21.00 20.99
CA CYS A 178 -12.27 20.01 21.30
C CYS A 178 -13.64 20.67 21.07
N ALA A 179 -14.47 20.09 20.20
CA ALA A 179 -15.87 20.43 20.04
C ALA A 179 -16.71 19.19 20.36
#